data_AF-A0A0J9W0D8-F1
#
_entry.id   AF-A0A0J9W0D8-F1
#
_cell.length_a   1.000
_cell.length_b   1.000
_cell.length_c   1.000
_cell.angle_alpha   90.00
_cell.angle_beta   90.00
_cell.angle_gamma   90.00
#
_symmetry.space_group_name_H-M   'P 1'
#
loop_
_entity.id
_entity.type
_entity.pdbx_description
1 polymer ?
#
loop_
_entity_poly.entity_id
_entity_poly.type
_entity_poly.pdbx_seq_one_letter_code
_entity_poly.pdbx_strand_id
1 'polypeptide(L)'
;MLPSSRPFNQHYCYSSSSNSACSNSDIAAESASAVAYGLGMDSIQLPVASVEVLRCMRCACSVEATSTDDIGAMGMVRIAYNLYYCERCAKIVGYI
;
A
#
# COMPACT_ATOMS: atom_id res chain seq x y z
N MET A 1 14.19 -50.91 -14.26
CA MET A 1 14.71 -49.74 -13.54
C MET A 1 15.29 -48.77 -14.57
N LEU A 2 14.50 -47.84 -15.10
CA LEU A 2 14.99 -46.75 -15.95
C LEU A 2 14.89 -45.42 -15.16
N PRO A 3 15.91 -44.55 -15.21
CA PRO A 3 15.90 -43.30 -14.48
C PRO A 3 14.96 -42.28 -15.15
N SER A 4 14.16 -41.61 -14.31
CA SER A 4 13.26 -40.52 -14.71
C SER A 4 14.03 -39.20 -14.65
N SER A 5 14.50 -38.71 -15.80
CA SER A 5 15.09 -37.37 -15.92
C SER A 5 13.98 -36.36 -16.18
N ARG A 6 13.66 -35.53 -15.18
CA ARG A 6 12.69 -34.45 -15.29
C ARG A 6 13.13 -33.46 -16.38
N PRO A 7 12.23 -32.95 -17.23
CA PRO A 7 12.58 -31.87 -18.15
C PRO A 7 12.92 -30.61 -17.35
N PHE A 8 14.07 -30.01 -17.68
CA PHE A 8 14.47 -28.70 -17.20
C PHE A 8 13.45 -27.68 -17.72
N ASN A 9 12.61 -27.17 -16.83
CA ASN A 9 11.58 -26.19 -17.14
C ASN A 9 12.28 -24.88 -17.50
N GLN A 10 12.47 -24.64 -18.80
CA GLN A 10 12.86 -23.34 -19.32
C GLN A 10 11.70 -22.38 -19.07
N HIS A 11 11.76 -21.68 -17.95
CA HIS A 11 10.93 -20.52 -17.67
C HIS A 11 11.17 -19.49 -18.78
N TYR A 12 10.26 -19.44 -19.75
CA TYR A 12 10.07 -18.30 -20.63
C TYR A 12 9.47 -17.17 -19.78
N CYS A 13 10.31 -16.52 -18.98
CA CYS A 13 9.92 -15.29 -18.30
C CYS A 13 9.91 -14.18 -19.35
N TYR A 14 8.74 -13.96 -19.93
CA TYR A 14 8.38 -12.69 -20.55
C TYR A 14 8.79 -11.58 -19.59
N SER A 15 9.66 -10.67 -20.04
CA SER A 15 10.05 -9.49 -19.28
C SER A 15 8.85 -8.55 -19.16
N SER A 16 7.92 -8.86 -18.26
CA SER A 16 7.07 -7.84 -17.65
C SER A 16 7.98 -7.07 -16.71
N SER A 17 8.62 -6.00 -17.22
CA SER A 17 9.43 -5.06 -16.46
C SER A 17 8.55 -4.36 -15.41
N SER A 18 8.29 -5.07 -14.32
CA SER A 18 7.68 -4.56 -13.11
C SER A 18 8.80 -3.87 -12.35
N ASN A 19 9.15 -2.65 -12.76
CA ASN A 19 10.13 -1.86 -12.02
C ASN A 19 9.47 -1.41 -10.71
N SER A 20 9.40 -2.31 -9.73
CA SER A 20 8.85 -2.10 -8.39
C SER A 20 9.94 -1.59 -7.46
N ALA A 21 10.57 -0.46 -7.79
CA ALA A 21 11.28 0.32 -6.79
C ALA A 21 10.21 1.03 -5.94
N CYS A 22 9.74 0.32 -4.91
CA CYS A 22 9.05 0.89 -3.77
C CYS A 22 10.14 1.30 -2.78
N SER A 23 10.28 2.60 -2.51
CA SER A 23 11.16 3.07 -1.45
C SER A 23 10.45 2.80 -0.13
N ASN A 24 10.64 1.61 0.43
CA ASN A 24 10.18 1.28 1.76
C ASN A 24 11.10 1.99 2.75
N SER A 25 10.55 2.95 3.49
CA SER A 25 11.21 3.48 4.68
C SER A 25 10.61 2.72 5.86
N ASP A 26 11.34 1.73 6.38
CA ASP A 26 10.90 0.93 7.52
C ASP A 26 10.98 1.78 8.81
N ILE A 27 9.88 2.42 9.19
CA ILE A 27 9.75 3.05 10.51
C ILE A 27 9.04 2.03 11.42
N ALA A 28 9.77 1.50 12.40
CA ALA A 28 9.21 0.60 13.39
C ALA A 28 8.11 1.31 14.19
N ALA A 29 6.86 0.92 13.98
CA ALA A 29 5.71 1.41 14.74
C ALA A 29 5.66 0.73 16.12
N GLU A 30 6.21 1.39 17.14
CA GLU A 30 5.95 1.05 18.55
C GLU A 30 4.46 1.23 18.84
N SER A 31 3.74 0.11 18.95
CA SER A 31 2.32 0.08 19.27
C SER A 31 2.11 0.25 20.77
N ALA A 32 2.05 1.49 21.27
CA ALA A 32 1.72 1.77 22.66
C ALA A 32 0.21 1.55 22.91
N SER A 33 -0.16 0.33 23.30
CA SER A 33 -1.52 0.00 23.73
C SER A 33 -1.71 0.41 25.20
N ALA A 34 -2.08 1.67 25.45
CA ALA A 34 -2.47 2.13 26.77
C ALA A 34 -3.96 1.84 27.02
N VAL A 35 -4.26 0.68 27.61
CA VAL A 35 -5.59 0.37 28.17
C VAL A 35 -5.78 1.16 29.46
N ALA A 36 -6.43 2.31 29.37
CA ALA A 36 -6.85 3.11 30.52
C ALA A 36 -8.25 2.66 30.99
N TYR A 37 -8.27 2.02 32.15
CA TYR A 37 -9.46 1.73 32.94
C TYR A 37 -9.90 3.03 33.66
N GLY A 38 -11.07 3.58 33.34
CA GLY A 38 -11.53 4.80 34.01
C GLY A 38 -12.82 5.34 33.43
N LEU A 39 -13.92 5.05 34.11
CA LEU A 39 -15.28 5.50 33.78
C LEU A 39 -15.39 7.02 33.91
N GLY A 40 -15.81 7.69 32.84
CA GLY A 40 -16.39 9.05 32.91
C GLY A 40 -15.90 10.02 31.84
N MET A 41 -16.38 9.92 30.61
CA MET A 41 -16.27 10.98 29.58
C MET A 41 -17.46 10.91 28.62
N ASP A 42 -18.56 11.63 28.91
CA ASP A 42 -19.62 11.91 27.92
C ASP A 42 -19.12 13.03 26.99
N SER A 43 -18.21 12.64 26.11
CA SER A 43 -17.70 13.39 24.98
C SER A 43 -16.98 12.33 24.17
N ILE A 44 -17.66 11.75 23.19
CA ILE A 44 -17.00 10.91 22.19
C ILE A 44 -16.03 11.85 21.47
N GLN A 45 -14.81 12.00 21.98
CA GLN A 45 -13.70 12.62 21.27
C GLN A 45 -13.39 11.67 20.12
N LEU A 46 -14.12 11.83 19.01
CA LEU A 46 -13.75 11.21 17.75
C LEU A 46 -12.27 11.58 17.49
N PRO A 47 -11.42 10.61 17.12
CA PRO A 47 -10.03 10.89 16.82
C PRO A 47 -9.95 12.05 15.82
N VAL A 48 -9.15 13.08 16.15
CA VAL A 48 -8.95 14.26 15.30
C VAL A 48 -8.47 13.87 13.90
N ALA A 49 -7.84 12.71 13.77
CA ALA A 49 -7.48 12.12 12.50
C ALA A 49 -7.50 10.59 12.56
N SER A 50 -7.84 9.96 11.43
CA SER A 50 -7.70 8.52 11.21
C SER A 50 -6.53 8.21 10.29
N VAL A 51 -5.89 7.05 10.50
CA VAL A 51 -4.85 6.51 9.62
C VAL A 51 -5.49 5.47 8.69
N GLU A 52 -5.22 5.60 7.40
CA GLU A 52 -5.72 4.74 6.34
C GLU A 52 -4.54 4.25 5.49
N VAL A 53 -4.62 3.02 4.97
CA VAL A 53 -3.58 2.47 4.09
C VAL A 53 -4.08 2.49 2.64
N LEU A 54 -3.49 3.35 1.82
CA LEU A 54 -3.79 3.45 0.39
C LEU A 54 -2.97 2.43 -0.38
N ARG A 55 -3.60 1.69 -1.29
CA ARG A 55 -2.92 0.70 -2.15
C ARG A 55 -3.12 0.98 -3.62
N CYS A 56 -2.03 0.97 -4.38
CA CYS A 56 -2.07 1.03 -5.84
C CYS A 56 -2.65 -0.27 -6.40
N MET A 57 -3.77 -0.21 -7.11
CA MET A 57 -4.42 -1.41 -7.67
C MET A 57 -3.60 -2.12 -8.77
N ARG A 58 -2.56 -1.47 -9.32
CA ARG A 58 -1.76 -2.04 -10.40
C ARG A 58 -0.44 -2.66 -9.93
N CYS A 59 0.27 -2.01 -9.02
CA CYS A 59 1.57 -2.48 -8.53
C CYS A 59 1.56 -2.89 -7.05
N ALA A 60 0.41 -2.85 -6.38
CA ALA A 60 0.20 -3.21 -4.98
C ALA A 60 1.02 -2.41 -3.94
N CYS A 61 1.73 -1.35 -4.35
CA CYS A 61 2.43 -0.46 -3.44
C CYS A 61 1.45 0.18 -2.46
N SER A 62 1.79 0.16 -1.17
CA SER A 62 1.02 0.77 -0.09
C SER A 62 1.69 2.02 0.44
N VAL A 63 0.89 3.00 0.84
CA VAL A 63 1.31 4.19 1.58
C VAL A 63 0.32 4.43 2.70
N GLU A 64 0.81 4.78 3.88
CA GLU A 64 -0.01 5.17 5.02
C GLU A 64 -0.34 6.65 4.90
N ALA A 65 -1.64 6.97 4.92
CA ALA A 65 -2.17 8.32 4.81
C ALA A 65 -3.00 8.64 6.05
N THR A 66 -2.84 9.84 6.58
CA THR A 66 -3.74 10.36 7.61
C THR A 66 -4.90 11.08 6.92
N SER A 67 -6.10 11.09 7.50
CA SER A 67 -7.29 11.76 6.91
C SER A 67 -7.10 13.26 6.57
N THR A 68 -6.04 13.88 7.11
CA THR A 68 -5.66 15.27 6.89
C THR A 68 -4.54 15.46 5.85
N ASP A 69 -3.94 14.36 5.36
CA ASP A 69 -2.85 14.41 4.36
C ASP A 69 -3.37 14.76 2.95
N ASP A 70 -2.55 15.48 2.19
CA ASP A 70 -2.79 15.67 0.76
C ASP A 70 -2.30 14.44 -0.03
N ILE A 71 -3.25 13.65 -0.52
CA ILE A 71 -3.01 12.40 -1.26
C ILE A 71 -2.08 12.64 -2.47
N GLY A 72 -2.18 13.81 -3.11
CA GLY A 72 -1.36 14.19 -4.25
C GLY A 72 0.12 14.35 -3.89
N ALA A 73 0.42 15.03 -2.77
CA ALA A 73 1.78 15.17 -2.25
C ALA A 73 2.43 13.82 -1.88
N MET A 74 1.63 12.79 -1.59
CA MET A 74 2.08 11.43 -1.27
C MET A 74 2.39 10.57 -2.50
N GLY A 75 2.25 11.11 -3.72
CA GLY A 75 2.47 10.37 -4.96
C GLY A 75 1.38 9.33 -5.25
N MET A 76 0.18 9.53 -4.71
CA MET A 76 -1.01 8.73 -4.96
C MET A 76 -2.04 9.52 -5.76
N VAL A 77 -2.72 8.85 -6.67
CA VAL A 77 -3.73 9.41 -7.57
C VAL A 77 -5.03 8.67 -7.32
N ARG A 78 -6.05 9.39 -6.85
CA ARG A 78 -7.40 8.84 -6.66
C ARG A 78 -8.09 8.72 -8.02
N ILE A 79 -8.52 7.50 -8.36
CA ILE A 79 -9.20 7.19 -9.61
C ILE A 79 -10.72 7.09 -9.40
N ALA A 80 -11.14 6.61 -8.23
CA ALA A 80 -12.53 6.57 -7.79
C ALA A 80 -12.59 6.51 -6.26
N TYR A 81 -13.80 6.34 -5.70
CA TYR A 81 -13.97 6.16 -4.27
C TYR A 81 -13.19 4.93 -3.77
N ASN A 82 -12.23 5.16 -2.87
CA ASN A 82 -11.31 4.15 -2.35
C ASN A 82 -10.46 3.39 -3.38
N LEU A 83 -10.33 3.90 -4.62
CA LEU A 83 -9.47 3.31 -5.66
C LEU A 83 -8.32 4.25 -6.00
N TYR A 84 -7.09 3.76 -5.88
CA TYR A 84 -5.88 4.56 -6.03
C TYR A 84 -4.86 3.90 -6.96
N TYR A 85 -4.09 4.75 -7.64
CA TYR A 85 -2.84 4.38 -8.31
C TYR A 85 -1.68 5.17 -7.73
N CYS A 86 -0.49 4.59 -7.71
CA CYS A 86 0.72 5.40 -7.53
C CYS A 86 0.95 6.25 -8.77
N GLU A 87 1.68 7.35 -8.62
CA GLU A 87 1.95 8.32 -9.68
C GLU A 87 2.48 7.65 -10.96
N ARG A 88 3.40 6.69 -10.84
CA ARG A 88 3.94 5.91 -11.96
C ARG A 88 2.84 5.14 -12.71
N CYS A 89 1.97 4.45 -11.99
CA CYS A 89 0.90 3.67 -12.60
C CYS A 89 -0.16 4.55 -13.26
N ALA A 90 -0.46 5.69 -12.65
CA ALA A 90 -1.41 6.66 -13.19
C ALA A 90 -0.93 7.24 -14.52
N LYS A 91 0.35 7.62 -14.64
CA LYS A 91 0.96 8.08 -15.91
C LYS A 91 0.89 7.03 -17.02
N ILE A 92 1.15 5.77 -16.70
CA ILE A 92 1.15 4.70 -17.72
C ILE A 92 -0.27 4.42 -18.25
N VAL A 93 -1.30 4.55 -17.40
CA VAL A 93 -2.70 4.32 -17.83
C VAL A 93 -3.35 5.59 -18.40
N GLY A 94 -2.76 6.78 -18.16
CA GLY A 94 -3.26 8.06 -18.68
C GLY A 94 -4.30 8.74 -17.79
N TYR A 95 -4.21 8.53 -16.46
CA TYR A 95 -5.06 9.24 -15.50
C TYR A 95 -4.51 10.60 -15.08
N ILE A 96 -3.24 10.86 -15.35
CA ILE A 96 -2.51 12.12 -15.15
C ILE A 96 -1.44 12.27 -16.23
#